data_AF-A0A644WY54-F1
#
_entry.id   AF-A0A644WY54-F1
#
_cell.length_a   1.000
_cell.length_b   1.000
_cell.length_c   1.000
_cell.angle_alpha   90.00
_cell.angle_beta   90.00
_cell.angle_gamma   90.00
#
_symmetry.space_group_name_H-M   'P 1'
#
loop_
_entity.id
_entity.type
_entity.pdbx_description
1 polymer ?
#
loop_
_entity_poly.entity_id
_entity_poly.type
_entity_poly.pdbx_seq_one_letter_code
_entity_poly.pdbx_strand_id
1 'polypeptide(L)'
;MSNLVIKTHNFEIAKKGLKEFSQKKAEELKLNTVRTDGGFLGLGDHKVTGSELNNRLSTIQNLLIELNSTNNRTIKEFGQVYSALEALDKDYIQAILISIKATEKTSKRIEATQDQIKRIVDDQKKTLEILKKFKHKLDSYAHLGDIDKIWNDCQNWYNNITTLSNLIDKATSNSDANTQKVAGLKETLKITEEKIAGLDKSLNQQIAQIESVYAFSCELEKIVHLHDIDEMWESLSNAHISLMNIFNDLNSTRGAITKQQSDIDIMFKFMDTLSVYKHLKDIDGIWSRTESHSERLDSLAQQSDNTLSLVHTNQNHIGELSKYKEELCGIKYLKEVDKLWNSNEVHSNQLSELEKQSEETNNFIQNNKKLIDMALADVVEKNDIAVQALTKKIKYAYLLAGGSLGLALIELLAIFLKVI
;
A
#
# COMPACT_ATOMS: atom_id res chain seq x y z
N MET A 1 -50.82 -4.12 141.24
CA MET A 1 -50.61 -5.30 142.10
C MET A 1 -49.56 -4.91 143.11
N SER A 2 -49.94 -4.75 144.38
CA SER A 2 -48.99 -4.59 145.48
C SER A 2 -48.31 -5.93 145.71
N ASN A 3 -46.99 -6.00 145.54
CA ASN A 3 -46.23 -7.21 145.89
C ASN A 3 -46.29 -7.41 147.40
N LEU A 4 -47.10 -8.37 147.85
CA LEU A 4 -47.05 -8.87 149.21
C LEU A 4 -45.76 -9.68 149.35
N VAL A 5 -44.69 -9.02 149.77
CA VAL A 5 -43.41 -9.68 150.05
C VAL A 5 -43.63 -10.55 151.27
N ILE A 6 -43.72 -11.88 151.06
CA ILE A 6 -43.85 -12.89 152.11
C ILE A 6 -42.66 -12.72 153.07
N LYS A 7 -42.89 -12.18 154.27
CA LYS A 7 -41.83 -12.01 155.27
C LYS A 7 -41.74 -13.29 156.10
N THR A 8 -41.24 -14.34 155.44
CA THR A 8 -40.93 -15.67 156.02
C THR A 8 -40.24 -15.61 157.38
N HIS A 9 -39.47 -14.53 157.62
CA HIS A 9 -38.85 -14.17 158.88
C HIS A 9 -39.80 -14.20 160.09
N ASN A 10 -41.00 -13.61 159.99
CA ASN A 10 -41.89 -13.44 161.16
C ASN A 10 -42.43 -14.78 161.68
N PHE A 11 -42.89 -15.65 160.78
CA PHE A 11 -43.39 -16.99 161.14
C PHE A 11 -42.29 -17.85 161.76
N GLU A 12 -41.11 -17.91 161.13
CA GLU A 12 -40.01 -18.74 161.61
C GLU A 12 -39.38 -18.19 162.91
N ILE A 13 -39.38 -16.87 163.14
CA ILE A 13 -39.02 -16.29 164.45
C ILE A 13 -39.99 -16.77 165.53
N ALA A 14 -41.29 -16.59 165.33
CA ALA A 14 -42.30 -16.90 166.35
C ALA A 14 -42.32 -18.39 166.69
N LYS A 15 -42.24 -19.24 165.65
CA LYS A 15 -42.07 -20.70 165.75
C LYS A 15 -40.78 -21.11 166.48
N LYS A 16 -39.68 -20.37 166.31
CA LYS A 16 -38.42 -20.61 167.03
C LYS A 16 -38.54 -20.29 168.52
N GLY A 17 -39.11 -19.13 168.88
CA GLY A 17 -39.33 -18.76 170.30
C GLY A 17 -40.18 -19.80 171.04
N LEU A 18 -41.27 -20.24 170.41
CA LEU A 18 -42.11 -21.32 170.92
C LEU A 18 -41.36 -22.63 171.16
N LYS A 19 -40.50 -23.03 170.22
CA LYS A 19 -39.68 -24.23 170.36
C LYS A 19 -38.74 -24.12 171.56
N GLU A 20 -38.07 -22.99 171.71
CA GLU A 20 -37.15 -22.73 172.84
C GLU A 20 -37.88 -22.75 174.19
N PHE A 21 -39.09 -22.19 174.27
CA PHE A 21 -39.92 -22.28 175.48
C PHE A 21 -40.31 -23.74 175.82
N SER A 22 -40.82 -24.50 174.83
CA SER A 22 -41.29 -25.88 175.04
C SER A 22 -40.23 -26.85 175.55
N GLN A 23 -38.95 -26.49 175.41
CA GLN A 23 -37.80 -27.31 175.80
C GLN A 23 -37.21 -26.91 177.17
N LYS A 24 -37.67 -25.82 177.81
CA LYS A 24 -37.16 -25.41 179.12
C LYS A 24 -37.75 -26.30 180.23
N LYS A 25 -36.88 -26.84 181.10
CA LYS A 25 -37.30 -27.60 182.30
C LYS A 25 -38.11 -26.73 183.26
N ALA A 26 -39.08 -27.35 183.93
CA ALA A 26 -39.76 -26.75 185.08
C ALA A 26 -38.81 -26.69 186.28
N GLU A 27 -38.75 -25.53 186.93
CA GLU A 27 -38.00 -25.31 188.17
C GLU A 27 -38.96 -25.54 189.36
N GLU A 28 -38.59 -26.38 190.32
CA GLU A 28 -39.46 -26.74 191.45
C GLU A 28 -39.42 -25.66 192.55
N LEU A 29 -40.48 -24.85 192.62
CA LEU A 29 -40.70 -23.87 193.68
C LEU A 29 -40.84 -24.54 195.05
N LYS A 30 -39.79 -24.51 195.88
CA LYS A 30 -39.78 -25.11 197.22
C LYS A 30 -39.75 -24.04 198.31
N LEU A 31 -40.77 -24.06 199.17
CA LEU A 31 -40.82 -23.22 200.38
C LEU A 31 -40.33 -24.04 201.58
N ASN A 32 -39.15 -23.69 202.10
CA ASN A 32 -38.61 -24.33 203.30
C ASN A 32 -39.46 -23.97 204.54
N THR A 33 -39.69 -24.94 205.41
CA THR A 33 -40.34 -24.75 206.71
C THR A 33 -39.38 -24.14 207.73
N VAL A 34 -39.91 -23.35 208.66
CA VAL A 34 -39.16 -22.95 209.87
C VAL A 34 -39.06 -24.14 210.83
N ARG A 35 -38.07 -24.12 211.73
CA ARG A 35 -37.92 -25.16 212.75
C ARG A 35 -39.12 -25.10 213.71
N THR A 36 -39.57 -26.26 214.17
CA THR A 36 -40.74 -26.38 215.07
C THR A 36 -40.36 -26.93 216.44
N ASP A 37 -39.23 -27.61 216.53
CA ASP A 37 -38.70 -28.29 217.72
C ASP A 37 -37.55 -27.50 218.37
N GLY A 38 -37.66 -27.24 219.67
CA GLY A 38 -36.73 -26.42 220.42
C GLY A 38 -36.64 -26.83 221.89
N GLY A 39 -35.59 -27.57 222.25
CA GLY A 39 -35.34 -28.01 223.63
C GLY A 39 -34.35 -29.17 223.69
N PHE A 40 -33.84 -29.47 224.90
CA PHE A 40 -33.00 -30.65 225.13
C PHE A 40 -33.81 -31.92 224.80
N LEU A 41 -33.29 -32.75 223.89
CA LEU A 41 -33.97 -33.93 223.32
C LEU A 41 -35.28 -33.66 222.53
N GLY A 42 -35.51 -32.42 222.08
CA GLY A 42 -36.63 -32.11 221.15
C GLY A 42 -38.03 -32.09 221.77
N LEU A 43 -38.14 -32.19 223.10
CA LEU A 43 -39.41 -32.22 223.83
C LEU A 43 -39.89 -30.80 224.24
N GLY A 44 -39.92 -29.87 223.27
CA GLY A 44 -40.37 -28.49 223.49
C GLY A 44 -40.57 -27.73 222.18
N ASP A 45 -41.49 -26.75 222.20
CA ASP A 45 -41.83 -25.95 221.01
C ASP A 45 -40.79 -24.83 220.76
N HIS A 46 -40.29 -24.75 219.53
CA HIS A 46 -39.42 -23.62 219.12
C HIS A 46 -40.24 -22.35 218.89
N LYS A 47 -39.87 -21.25 219.56
CA LYS A 47 -40.43 -19.93 219.26
C LYS A 47 -39.72 -19.32 218.06
N VAL A 48 -40.40 -19.35 216.92
CA VAL A 48 -39.94 -18.76 215.65
C VAL A 48 -39.41 -17.34 215.86
N THR A 49 -38.15 -17.13 215.48
CA THR A 49 -37.47 -15.84 215.62
C THR A 49 -37.86 -14.88 214.50
N GLY A 50 -37.69 -13.57 214.73
CA GLY A 50 -37.85 -12.56 213.67
C GLY A 50 -36.92 -12.78 212.47
N SER A 51 -35.78 -13.44 212.67
CA SER A 51 -34.86 -13.82 211.58
C SER A 51 -35.41 -14.94 210.69
N GLU A 52 -36.03 -15.95 211.28
CA GLU A 52 -36.68 -17.06 210.56
C GLU A 52 -37.92 -16.58 209.81
N LEU A 53 -38.70 -15.69 210.43
CA LEU A 53 -39.85 -15.05 209.77
C LEU A 53 -39.42 -14.21 208.57
N ASN A 54 -38.39 -13.37 208.72
CA ASN A 54 -37.87 -12.54 207.62
C ASN A 54 -37.26 -13.39 206.48
N ASN A 55 -36.53 -14.46 206.80
CA ASN A 55 -35.98 -15.37 205.79
C ASN A 55 -37.11 -16.08 205.00
N ARG A 56 -38.16 -16.54 205.70
CA ARG A 56 -39.34 -17.13 205.05
C ARG A 56 -40.11 -16.11 204.22
N LEU A 57 -40.27 -14.88 204.70
CA LEU A 57 -40.92 -13.80 203.95
C LEU A 57 -40.12 -13.43 202.68
N SER A 58 -38.79 -13.36 202.77
CA SER A 58 -37.90 -13.17 201.62
C SER A 58 -38.03 -14.34 200.63
N THR A 59 -38.11 -15.58 201.11
CA THR A 59 -38.35 -16.76 200.25
C THR A 59 -39.71 -16.64 199.53
N ILE A 60 -40.78 -16.26 200.24
CA ILE A 60 -42.12 -16.05 199.63
C ILE A 60 -42.09 -14.90 198.61
N GLN A 61 -41.40 -13.80 198.90
CA GLN A 61 -41.23 -12.69 197.96
C GLN A 61 -40.50 -13.13 196.69
N ASN A 62 -39.43 -13.91 196.81
CA ASN A 62 -38.71 -14.48 195.67
C ASN A 62 -39.63 -15.41 194.84
N LEU A 63 -40.41 -16.28 195.48
CA LEU A 63 -41.39 -17.14 194.81
C LEU A 63 -42.47 -16.32 194.06
N LEU A 64 -42.96 -15.22 194.64
CA LEU A 64 -43.93 -14.33 193.98
C LEU A 64 -43.32 -13.57 192.79
N ILE A 65 -42.06 -13.13 192.91
CA ILE A 65 -41.29 -12.53 191.81
C ILE A 65 -41.09 -13.56 190.68
N GLU A 66 -40.77 -14.81 191.02
CA GLU A 66 -40.55 -15.90 190.07
C GLU A 66 -41.86 -16.34 189.36
N LEU A 67 -42.97 -16.40 190.09
CA LEU A 67 -44.31 -16.62 189.54
C LEU A 67 -44.72 -15.48 188.59
N ASN A 68 -44.51 -14.22 188.97
CA ASN A 68 -44.81 -13.07 188.11
C ASN A 68 -43.90 -13.05 186.86
N SER A 69 -42.61 -13.38 187.01
CA SER A 69 -41.67 -13.53 185.90
C SER A 69 -42.10 -14.65 184.94
N THR A 70 -42.49 -15.80 185.48
CA THR A 70 -43.00 -16.94 184.70
C THR A 70 -44.33 -16.61 184.02
N ASN A 71 -45.26 -15.93 184.67
CA ASN A 71 -46.52 -15.52 184.07
C ASN A 71 -46.31 -14.51 182.92
N ASN A 72 -45.48 -13.49 183.13
CA ASN A 72 -45.11 -12.53 182.08
C ASN A 72 -44.37 -13.20 180.90
N ARG A 73 -43.56 -14.24 181.16
CA ARG A 73 -42.96 -15.07 180.12
C ARG A 73 -44.03 -15.86 179.35
N THR A 74 -44.90 -16.59 180.04
CA THR A 74 -46.03 -17.32 179.43
C THR A 74 -46.91 -16.41 178.55
N ILE A 75 -47.23 -15.20 179.01
CA ILE A 75 -47.98 -14.21 178.21
C ILE A 75 -47.22 -13.80 176.94
N LYS A 76 -45.90 -13.55 177.03
CA LYS A 76 -45.06 -13.27 175.85
C LYS A 76 -45.04 -14.43 174.85
N GLU A 77 -44.96 -15.67 175.33
CA GLU A 77 -44.94 -16.84 174.44
C GLU A 77 -46.31 -17.14 173.81
N PHE A 78 -47.42 -16.92 174.52
CA PHE A 78 -48.75 -16.93 173.88
C PHE A 78 -48.87 -15.83 172.82
N GLY A 79 -48.22 -14.68 173.04
CA GLY A 79 -48.01 -13.67 172.00
C GLY A 79 -47.28 -14.23 170.77
N GLN A 80 -46.23 -15.04 170.95
CA GLN A 80 -45.54 -15.73 169.84
C GLN A 80 -46.46 -16.75 169.13
N VAL A 81 -47.30 -17.51 169.83
CA VAL A 81 -48.31 -18.39 169.19
C VAL A 81 -49.23 -17.58 168.29
N TYR A 82 -49.76 -16.47 168.80
CA TYR A 82 -50.65 -15.61 168.04
C TYR A 82 -49.94 -15.01 166.82
N SER A 83 -48.72 -14.48 166.99
CA SER A 83 -47.91 -13.94 165.87
C SER A 83 -47.54 -15.00 164.82
N ALA A 84 -47.32 -16.27 165.22
CA ALA A 84 -47.10 -17.36 164.27
C ALA A 84 -48.38 -17.68 163.47
N LEU A 85 -49.53 -17.77 164.12
CA LEU A 85 -50.80 -18.04 163.43
C LEU A 85 -51.21 -16.87 162.51
N GLU A 86 -51.04 -15.63 162.96
CA GLU A 86 -51.30 -14.42 162.15
C GLU A 86 -50.37 -14.35 160.94
N ALA A 87 -49.07 -14.66 161.10
CA ALA A 87 -48.12 -14.69 159.97
C ALA A 87 -48.43 -15.82 158.98
N LEU A 88 -48.94 -16.97 159.43
CA LEU A 88 -49.34 -18.07 158.55
C LEU A 88 -50.52 -17.67 157.65
N ASP A 89 -51.56 -17.08 158.22
CA ASP A 89 -52.74 -16.61 157.48
C ASP A 89 -52.38 -15.47 156.51
N LYS A 90 -51.73 -14.43 157.05
CA LYS A 90 -51.44 -13.20 156.32
C LYS A 90 -50.41 -13.35 155.21
N ASP A 91 -49.31 -14.06 155.46
CA ASP A 91 -48.21 -14.14 154.49
C ASP A 91 -48.29 -15.39 153.62
N TYR A 92 -48.51 -16.58 154.21
CA TYR A 92 -48.49 -17.84 153.46
C TYR A 92 -49.83 -18.15 152.77
N ILE A 93 -50.96 -18.14 153.49
CA ILE A 93 -52.27 -18.46 152.89
C ILE A 93 -52.64 -17.41 151.84
N GLN A 94 -52.42 -16.12 152.13
CA GLN A 94 -52.65 -15.06 151.15
C GLN A 94 -51.79 -15.21 149.89
N ALA A 95 -50.49 -15.56 150.02
CA ALA A 95 -49.61 -15.78 148.86
C ALA A 95 -50.02 -17.01 148.04
N ILE A 96 -50.40 -18.11 148.68
CA ILE A 96 -50.94 -19.29 148.00
C ILE A 96 -52.19 -18.90 147.21
N LEU A 97 -53.13 -18.16 147.81
CA LEU A 97 -54.35 -17.71 147.14
C LEU A 97 -54.08 -16.74 145.97
N ILE A 98 -53.07 -15.86 146.08
CA ILE A 98 -52.59 -15.03 144.97
C ILE A 98 -52.03 -15.90 143.83
N SER A 99 -51.21 -16.91 144.15
CA SER A 99 -50.62 -17.80 143.15
C SER A 99 -51.66 -18.67 142.44
N ILE A 100 -52.68 -19.15 143.15
CA ILE A 100 -53.81 -19.90 142.58
C ILE A 100 -54.63 -19.01 141.65
N LYS A 101 -54.98 -17.77 142.07
CA LYS A 101 -55.68 -16.80 141.20
C LYS A 101 -54.87 -16.42 139.95
N ALA A 102 -53.54 -16.30 140.07
CA ALA A 102 -52.66 -16.06 138.93
C ALA A 102 -52.63 -17.27 137.96
N THR A 103 -52.62 -18.49 138.50
CA THR A 103 -52.66 -19.75 137.75
C THR A 103 -54.00 -19.93 137.04
N GLU A 104 -55.12 -19.68 137.73
CA GLU A 104 -56.48 -19.70 137.16
C GLU A 104 -56.63 -18.69 136.01
N LYS A 105 -56.15 -17.46 136.20
CA LYS A 105 -56.13 -16.43 135.15
C LYS A 105 -55.26 -16.83 133.96
N THR A 106 -54.18 -17.58 134.20
CA THR A 106 -53.32 -18.13 133.14
C THR A 106 -54.03 -19.27 132.40
N SER A 107 -54.71 -20.17 133.11
CA SER A 107 -55.51 -21.26 132.51
C SER A 107 -56.60 -20.71 131.59
N LYS A 108 -57.38 -19.72 132.05
CA LYS A 108 -58.42 -19.04 131.24
C LYS A 108 -57.85 -18.34 130.00
N ARG A 109 -56.61 -17.84 130.06
CA ARG A 109 -55.90 -17.29 128.90
C ARG A 109 -55.44 -18.37 127.92
N ILE A 110 -54.96 -19.51 128.43
CA ILE A 110 -54.55 -20.65 127.59
C ILE A 110 -55.77 -21.19 126.82
N GLU A 111 -56.90 -21.40 127.50
CA GLU A 111 -58.15 -21.85 126.90
C GLU A 111 -58.62 -20.92 125.76
N ALA A 112 -58.68 -19.61 126.03
CA ALA A 112 -59.01 -18.60 125.01
C ALA A 112 -58.01 -18.56 123.84
N THR A 113 -56.73 -18.83 124.10
CA THR A 113 -55.68 -18.92 123.06
C THR A 113 -55.87 -20.18 122.22
N GLN A 114 -56.25 -21.30 122.83
CA GLN A 114 -56.47 -22.57 122.13
C GLN A 114 -57.70 -22.52 121.21
N ASP A 115 -58.76 -21.82 121.62
CA ASP A 115 -59.89 -21.48 120.75
C ASP A 115 -59.49 -20.61 119.56
N GLN A 116 -58.60 -19.62 119.75
CA GLN A 116 -58.07 -18.81 118.65
C GLN A 116 -57.24 -19.64 117.68
N ILE A 117 -56.34 -20.51 118.19
CA ILE A 117 -55.56 -21.44 117.36
C ILE A 117 -56.46 -22.34 116.54
N LYS A 118 -57.52 -22.90 117.14
CA LYS A 118 -58.48 -23.75 116.42
C LYS A 118 -59.16 -23.02 115.25
N ARG A 119 -59.61 -21.78 115.47
CA ARG A 119 -60.18 -20.94 114.40
C ARG A 119 -59.17 -20.67 113.28
N ILE A 120 -57.93 -20.33 113.62
CA ILE A 120 -56.85 -20.10 112.65
C ILE A 120 -56.60 -21.36 111.80
N VAL A 121 -56.56 -22.55 112.41
CA VAL A 121 -56.37 -23.83 111.70
C VAL A 121 -57.56 -24.12 110.76
N ASP A 122 -58.79 -23.90 111.20
CA ASP A 122 -59.97 -24.07 110.36
C ASP A 122 -60.00 -23.09 109.18
N ASP A 123 -59.56 -21.84 109.37
CA ASP A 123 -59.47 -20.85 108.29
C ASP A 123 -58.33 -21.16 107.31
N GLN A 124 -57.15 -21.56 107.80
CA GLN A 124 -56.05 -22.06 106.95
C GLN A 124 -56.48 -23.25 106.09
N LYS A 125 -57.29 -24.16 106.66
CA LYS A 125 -57.86 -25.30 105.93
C LYS A 125 -58.81 -24.84 104.80
N LYS A 126 -59.67 -23.84 105.05
CA LYS A 126 -60.53 -23.25 103.99
C LYS A 126 -59.69 -22.61 102.89
N THR A 127 -58.64 -21.87 103.24
CA THR A 127 -57.72 -21.25 102.27
C THR A 127 -57.03 -22.31 101.40
N LEU A 128 -56.55 -23.42 101.98
CA LEU A 128 -55.96 -24.52 101.23
C LEU A 128 -56.94 -25.18 100.24
N GLU A 129 -58.20 -25.38 100.62
CA GLU A 129 -59.22 -25.91 99.70
C GLU A 129 -59.55 -24.93 98.56
N ILE A 130 -59.53 -23.61 98.81
CA ILE A 130 -59.67 -22.60 97.75
C ILE A 130 -58.46 -22.64 96.81
N LEU A 131 -57.24 -22.68 97.34
CA LEU A 131 -56.00 -22.77 96.55
C LEU A 131 -55.96 -24.04 95.70
N LYS A 132 -56.42 -25.18 96.25
CA LYS A 132 -56.52 -26.45 95.53
C LYS A 132 -57.51 -26.38 94.35
N LYS A 133 -58.67 -25.76 94.55
CA LYS A 133 -59.64 -25.48 93.47
C LYS A 133 -59.07 -24.52 92.42
N PHE A 134 -58.36 -23.48 92.85
CA PHE A 134 -57.71 -22.53 91.95
C PHE A 134 -56.62 -23.21 91.10
N LYS A 135 -55.75 -24.04 91.71
CA LYS A 135 -54.78 -24.86 90.99
C LYS A 135 -55.46 -25.81 90.01
N HIS A 136 -56.51 -26.53 90.41
CA HIS A 136 -57.20 -27.44 89.48
C HIS A 136 -57.82 -26.69 88.29
N LYS A 137 -58.36 -25.48 88.51
CA LYS A 137 -58.84 -24.62 87.43
C LYS A 137 -57.71 -24.16 86.51
N LEU A 138 -56.55 -23.77 87.06
CA LEU A 138 -55.32 -23.49 86.30
C LEU A 138 -54.89 -24.69 85.45
N ASP A 139 -54.76 -25.88 86.07
CA ASP A 139 -54.36 -27.12 85.40
C ASP A 139 -55.39 -27.57 84.34
N SER A 140 -56.66 -27.17 84.47
CA SER A 140 -57.71 -27.44 83.47
C SER A 140 -57.62 -26.57 82.21
N TYR A 141 -56.87 -25.47 82.26
CA TYR A 141 -56.59 -24.64 81.08
C TYR A 141 -55.46 -25.26 80.24
N ALA A 142 -55.81 -26.31 79.48
CA ALA A 142 -54.91 -27.00 78.55
C ALA A 142 -54.15 -26.05 77.60
N HIS A 143 -54.74 -24.89 77.30
CA HIS A 143 -54.23 -23.89 76.37
C HIS A 143 -53.23 -22.89 76.97
N LEU A 144 -52.76 -23.07 78.21
CA LEU A 144 -51.73 -22.18 78.78
C LEU A 144 -50.42 -22.25 77.98
N GLY A 145 -50.01 -23.44 77.53
CA GLY A 145 -48.86 -23.57 76.62
C GLY A 145 -49.11 -22.98 75.22
N ASP A 146 -50.37 -22.88 74.80
CA ASP A 146 -50.73 -22.19 73.56
C ASP A 146 -50.56 -20.67 73.69
N ILE A 147 -50.73 -20.09 74.89
CA ILE A 147 -50.46 -18.66 75.15
C ILE A 147 -48.96 -18.37 75.02
N ASP A 148 -48.10 -19.20 75.62
CA ASP A 148 -46.64 -19.07 75.49
C ASP A 148 -46.18 -19.24 74.02
N LYS A 149 -46.82 -20.15 73.29
CA LYS A 149 -46.60 -20.34 71.86
C LYS A 149 -47.03 -19.11 71.05
N ILE A 150 -48.25 -18.61 71.27
CA ILE A 150 -48.75 -17.38 70.62
C ILE A 150 -47.83 -16.19 70.92
N TRP A 151 -47.30 -16.08 72.13
CA TRP A 151 -46.33 -15.03 72.48
C TRP A 151 -45.05 -15.15 71.64
N ASN A 152 -44.46 -16.34 71.54
CA ASN A 152 -43.28 -16.57 70.71
C ASN A 152 -43.55 -16.34 69.21
N ASP A 153 -44.72 -16.79 68.71
CA ASP A 153 -45.13 -16.56 67.32
C ASP A 153 -45.31 -15.06 67.04
N CYS A 154 -45.90 -14.29 67.97
CA CYS A 154 -45.98 -12.83 67.88
C CYS A 154 -44.60 -12.13 67.89
N GLN A 155 -43.65 -12.59 68.71
CA GLN A 155 -42.28 -12.06 68.69
C GLN A 155 -41.56 -12.36 67.37
N ASN A 156 -41.73 -13.57 66.83
CA ASN A 156 -41.22 -13.94 65.51
C ASN A 156 -41.86 -13.10 64.39
N TRP A 157 -43.17 -12.88 64.44
CA TRP A 157 -43.87 -12.00 63.50
C TRP A 157 -43.39 -10.55 63.59
N TYR A 158 -43.15 -10.02 64.79
CA TYR A 158 -42.58 -8.68 64.96
C TYR A 158 -41.21 -8.56 64.26
N ASN A 159 -40.29 -9.49 64.54
CA ASN A 159 -38.96 -9.51 63.90
C ASN A 159 -39.04 -9.64 62.37
N ASN A 160 -39.95 -10.47 61.86
CA ASN A 160 -40.18 -10.64 60.43
C ASN A 160 -40.77 -9.37 59.80
N ILE A 161 -41.70 -8.68 60.47
CA ILE A 161 -42.28 -7.40 60.03
C ILE A 161 -41.22 -6.29 60.01
N THR A 162 -40.36 -6.19 61.03
CA THR A 162 -39.24 -5.24 61.04
C THR A 162 -38.27 -5.52 59.89
N THR A 163 -37.95 -6.78 59.63
CA THR A 163 -37.09 -7.18 58.51
C THR A 163 -37.74 -6.84 57.16
N LEU A 164 -39.05 -7.08 57.01
CA LEU A 164 -39.81 -6.73 55.82
C LEU A 164 -39.86 -5.21 55.60
N SER A 165 -40.05 -4.41 56.66
CA SER A 165 -40.02 -2.95 56.59
C SER A 165 -38.67 -2.46 56.05
N ASN A 166 -37.56 -2.92 56.61
CA ASN A 166 -36.22 -2.54 56.14
C ASN A 166 -35.97 -2.93 54.66
N LEU A 167 -36.54 -4.05 54.20
CA LEU A 167 -36.49 -4.45 52.79
C LEU A 167 -37.36 -3.54 51.91
N ILE A 168 -38.53 -3.12 52.38
CA ILE A 168 -39.41 -2.16 51.69
C ILE A 168 -38.75 -0.78 51.60
N ASP A 169 -38.10 -0.29 52.66
CA ASP A 169 -37.40 1.01 52.66
C ASP A 169 -36.24 1.01 51.65
N LYS A 170 -35.49 -0.10 51.59
CA LYS A 170 -34.43 -0.31 50.58
C LYS A 170 -34.99 -0.41 49.17
N ALA A 171 -36.13 -1.09 48.98
CA ALA A 171 -36.80 -1.19 47.68
C ALA A 171 -37.33 0.17 47.22
N THR A 172 -37.89 0.97 48.12
CA THR A 172 -38.36 2.35 47.87
C THR A 172 -37.18 3.24 47.45
N SER A 173 -36.08 3.23 48.21
CA SER A 173 -34.86 3.98 47.89
C SER A 173 -34.30 3.61 46.51
N ASN A 174 -34.33 2.32 46.14
CA ASN A 174 -33.95 1.86 44.81
C ASN A 174 -34.94 2.31 43.71
N SER A 175 -36.24 2.35 44.02
CA SER A 175 -37.30 2.85 43.12
C SER A 175 -37.12 4.34 42.83
N ASP A 176 -36.80 5.14 43.83
CA ASP A 176 -36.53 6.58 43.68
C ASP A 176 -35.28 6.83 42.83
N ALA A 177 -34.19 6.10 43.13
CA ALA A 177 -32.97 6.16 42.32
C ALA A 177 -33.19 5.72 40.86
N ASN A 178 -34.04 4.71 40.63
CA ASN A 178 -34.43 4.31 39.27
C ASN A 178 -35.32 5.36 38.60
N THR A 179 -36.23 6.01 39.33
CA THR A 179 -37.07 7.10 38.83
C THR A 179 -36.22 8.29 38.37
N GLN A 180 -35.18 8.65 39.13
CA GLN A 180 -34.21 9.68 38.72
C GLN A 180 -33.43 9.27 37.46
N LYS A 181 -32.97 8.01 37.36
CA LYS A 181 -32.31 7.51 36.14
C LYS A 181 -33.23 7.54 34.92
N VAL A 182 -34.50 7.16 35.07
CA VAL A 182 -35.51 7.23 34.00
C VAL A 182 -35.76 8.67 33.56
N ALA A 183 -35.80 9.63 34.49
CA ALA A 183 -35.90 11.05 34.15
C ALA A 183 -34.68 11.54 33.34
N GLY A 184 -33.46 11.18 33.74
CA GLY A 184 -32.23 11.51 33.00
C GLY A 184 -32.16 10.86 31.61
N LEU A 185 -32.62 9.60 31.48
CA LEU A 185 -32.75 8.92 30.19
C LEU A 185 -33.78 9.61 29.29
N LYS A 186 -34.90 10.08 29.85
CA LYS A 186 -35.95 10.80 29.10
C LYS A 186 -35.44 12.13 28.54
N GLU A 187 -34.67 12.89 29.30
CA GLU A 187 -34.05 14.13 28.79
C GLU A 187 -32.98 13.84 27.72
N THR A 188 -32.17 12.79 27.93
CA THR A 188 -31.18 12.35 26.94
C THR A 188 -31.83 11.90 25.62
N LEU A 189 -32.97 11.20 25.70
CA LEU A 189 -33.77 10.80 24.54
C LEU A 189 -34.27 12.03 23.78
N LYS A 190 -34.87 13.00 24.48
CA LYS A 190 -35.36 14.25 23.87
C LYS A 190 -34.25 15.01 23.14
N ILE A 191 -33.09 15.18 23.76
CA ILE A 191 -31.91 15.82 23.13
C ILE A 191 -31.45 15.03 21.88
N THR A 192 -31.62 13.71 21.89
CA THR A 192 -31.27 12.84 20.75
C THR A 192 -32.28 12.98 19.62
N GLU A 193 -33.58 13.04 19.92
CA GLU A 193 -34.66 13.32 18.96
C GLU A 193 -34.47 14.70 18.28
N GLU A 194 -34.16 15.74 19.06
CA GLU A 194 -33.84 17.08 18.55
C GLU A 194 -32.62 17.07 17.60
N LYS A 195 -31.56 16.30 17.93
CA LYS A 195 -30.39 16.13 17.06
C LYS A 195 -30.70 15.36 15.78
N ILE A 196 -31.52 14.32 15.85
CA ILE A 196 -31.96 13.54 14.67
C ILE A 196 -32.76 14.45 13.73
N ALA A 197 -33.70 15.25 14.23
CA ALA A 197 -34.43 16.22 13.43
C ALA A 197 -33.51 17.28 12.79
N GLY A 198 -32.47 17.72 13.50
CA GLY A 198 -31.44 18.61 12.96
C GLY A 198 -30.62 17.98 11.83
N LEU A 199 -30.23 16.72 11.98
CA LEU A 199 -29.52 15.95 10.95
C LEU A 199 -30.38 15.71 9.71
N ASP A 200 -31.64 15.33 9.88
CA ASP A 200 -32.59 15.12 8.79
C ASP A 200 -32.79 16.40 7.95
N LYS A 201 -32.93 17.55 8.62
CA LYS A 201 -32.96 18.86 7.95
C LYS A 201 -31.68 19.14 7.15
N SER A 202 -30.51 18.81 7.70
CA SER A 202 -29.22 19.01 7.01
C SER A 202 -29.04 18.07 5.81
N LEU A 203 -29.47 16.81 5.92
CA LEU A 203 -29.45 15.83 4.84
C LEU A 203 -30.32 16.28 3.67
N ASN A 204 -31.57 16.70 3.94
CA ASN A 204 -32.47 17.21 2.92
C ASN A 204 -31.89 18.47 2.21
N GLN A 205 -31.17 19.33 2.93
CA GLN A 205 -30.47 20.47 2.32
C GLN A 205 -29.30 20.03 1.42
N GLN A 206 -28.55 18.99 1.78
CA GLN A 206 -27.47 18.44 0.94
C GLN A 206 -28.03 17.75 -0.31
N ILE A 207 -29.15 17.03 -0.20
CA ILE A 207 -29.84 16.42 -1.35
C ILE A 207 -30.19 17.50 -2.39
N ALA A 208 -30.83 18.60 -1.98
CA ALA A 208 -31.16 19.71 -2.88
C ALA A 208 -29.92 20.37 -3.53
N GLN A 209 -28.78 20.42 -2.82
CA GLN A 209 -27.51 20.88 -3.41
C GLN A 209 -26.97 19.91 -4.45
N ILE A 210 -27.01 18.60 -4.18
CA ILE A 210 -26.59 17.55 -5.12
C ILE A 210 -27.47 17.55 -6.37
N GLU A 211 -28.78 17.69 -6.23
CA GLU A 211 -29.72 17.82 -7.35
C GLU A 211 -29.38 19.03 -8.24
N SER A 212 -29.03 20.17 -7.64
CA SER A 212 -28.56 21.35 -8.38
C SER A 212 -27.26 21.11 -9.13
N VAL A 213 -26.29 20.40 -8.53
CA VAL A 213 -25.02 20.03 -9.18
C VAL A 213 -25.25 19.04 -10.31
N TYR A 214 -26.12 18.06 -10.12
CA TYR A 214 -26.50 17.09 -11.14
C TYR A 214 -27.18 17.76 -12.34
N ALA A 215 -28.13 18.68 -12.09
CA ALA A 215 -28.76 19.46 -13.14
C ALA A 215 -27.74 20.30 -13.93
N PHE A 216 -26.80 20.96 -13.23
CA PHE A 216 -25.70 21.70 -13.87
C PHE A 216 -24.80 20.78 -14.74
N SER A 217 -24.47 19.58 -14.25
CA SER A 217 -23.71 18.59 -15.02
C SER A 217 -24.46 18.17 -16.30
N CYS A 218 -25.78 17.96 -16.23
CA CYS A 218 -26.60 17.66 -17.39
C CYS A 218 -26.62 18.82 -18.41
N GLU A 219 -26.54 20.08 -17.97
CA GLU A 219 -26.41 21.22 -18.90
C GLU A 219 -25.01 21.32 -19.52
N LEU A 220 -23.94 20.95 -18.80
CA LEU A 220 -22.60 20.86 -19.37
C LEU A 220 -22.50 19.76 -20.44
N GLU A 221 -23.09 18.58 -20.21
CA GLU A 221 -23.12 17.49 -21.19
C GLU A 221 -23.87 17.86 -22.48
N LYS A 222 -24.82 18.81 -22.43
CA LYS A 222 -25.50 19.34 -23.61
C LYS A 222 -24.66 20.31 -24.43
N ILE A 223 -23.47 20.72 -23.97
CA ILE A 223 -22.56 21.58 -24.73
C ILE A 223 -21.85 20.71 -25.77
N VAL A 224 -22.55 20.46 -26.89
CA VAL A 224 -22.10 19.64 -28.03
C VAL A 224 -20.69 20.02 -28.51
N HIS A 225 -20.36 21.31 -28.46
CA HIS A 225 -19.11 21.87 -28.97
C HIS A 225 -17.86 21.59 -28.11
N LEU A 226 -17.95 20.87 -26.99
CA LEU A 226 -16.75 20.43 -26.27
C LEU A 226 -15.90 19.48 -27.11
N HIS A 227 -16.53 18.60 -27.90
CA HIS A 227 -15.84 17.73 -28.84
C HIS A 227 -15.16 18.55 -29.96
N ASP A 228 -15.87 19.53 -30.51
CA ASP A 228 -15.35 20.44 -31.54
C ASP A 228 -14.11 21.21 -31.05
N ILE A 229 -14.04 21.57 -29.76
CA ILE A 229 -12.87 22.23 -29.16
C ILE A 229 -11.66 21.29 -29.14
N ASP A 230 -11.84 20.01 -28.84
CA ASP A 230 -10.77 19.01 -28.89
C ASP A 230 -10.29 18.77 -30.33
N GLU A 231 -11.20 18.67 -31.30
CA GLU A 231 -10.86 18.57 -32.73
C GLU A 231 -10.11 19.81 -33.25
N MET A 232 -10.50 21.01 -32.80
CA MET A 232 -9.81 22.26 -33.11
C MET A 232 -8.39 22.30 -32.51
N TRP A 233 -8.20 21.79 -31.29
CA TRP A 233 -6.87 21.71 -30.67
C TRP A 233 -5.95 20.75 -31.41
N GLU A 234 -6.44 19.57 -31.79
CA GLU A 234 -5.67 18.60 -32.57
C GLU A 234 -5.32 19.15 -33.97
N SER A 235 -6.28 19.83 -34.61
CA SER A 235 -6.03 20.52 -35.89
C SER A 235 -4.95 21.61 -35.77
N LEU A 236 -4.97 22.40 -34.69
CA LEU A 236 -3.98 23.43 -34.41
C LEU A 236 -2.58 22.85 -34.10
N SER A 237 -2.53 21.72 -33.37
CA SER A 237 -1.31 20.95 -33.12
C SER A 237 -0.67 20.47 -34.43
N ASN A 238 -1.47 19.87 -35.32
CA ASN A 238 -1.02 19.41 -36.63
C ASN A 238 -0.56 20.56 -37.54
N ALA A 239 -1.23 21.72 -37.48
CA ALA A 239 -0.78 22.94 -38.16
C ALA A 239 0.57 23.45 -37.62
N HIS A 240 0.78 23.39 -36.30
CA HIS A 240 2.07 23.76 -35.70
C HIS A 240 3.22 22.85 -36.14
N ILE A 241 3.00 21.53 -36.15
CA ILE A 241 3.99 20.55 -36.66
C ILE A 241 4.31 20.83 -38.13
N SER A 242 3.29 21.11 -38.95
CA SER A 242 3.44 21.45 -40.37
C SER A 242 4.27 22.73 -40.57
N LEU A 243 4.03 23.77 -39.75
CA LEU A 243 4.82 25.01 -39.76
C LEU A 243 6.28 24.79 -39.33
N MET A 244 6.54 23.91 -38.36
CA MET A 244 7.90 23.55 -37.95
C MET A 244 8.67 22.82 -39.06
N ASN A 245 8.00 21.93 -39.80
CA ASN A 245 8.59 21.27 -40.97
C ASN A 245 8.94 22.30 -42.06
N ILE A 246 8.00 23.19 -42.41
CA ILE A 246 8.24 24.29 -43.37
C ILE A 246 9.40 25.18 -42.94
N PHE A 247 9.52 25.49 -41.63
CA PHE A 247 10.64 26.28 -41.10
C PHE A 247 12.00 25.57 -41.28
N ASN A 248 12.05 24.25 -41.07
CA ASN A 248 13.25 23.44 -41.28
C ASN A 248 13.64 23.36 -42.77
N ASP A 249 12.67 23.21 -43.66
CA ASP A 249 12.88 23.22 -45.12
C ASP A 249 13.37 24.58 -45.60
N LEU A 250 12.83 25.68 -45.04
CA LEU A 250 13.26 27.04 -45.36
C LEU A 250 14.69 27.31 -44.87
N ASN A 251 15.07 26.80 -43.69
CA ASN A 251 16.45 26.88 -43.20
C ASN A 251 17.41 26.07 -44.09
N SER A 252 17.01 24.88 -44.55
CA SER A 252 17.78 24.05 -45.49
C SER A 252 17.94 24.76 -46.85
N THR A 253 16.87 25.37 -47.35
CA THR A 253 16.87 26.17 -48.58
C THR A 253 17.78 27.40 -48.45
N ARG A 254 17.80 28.07 -47.29
CA ARG A 254 18.74 29.17 -47.00
C ARG A 254 20.20 28.68 -47.03
N GLY A 255 20.47 27.48 -46.51
CA GLY A 255 21.77 26.83 -46.62
C GLY A 255 22.20 26.55 -48.07
N ALA A 256 21.25 26.13 -48.92
CA ALA A 256 21.51 25.94 -50.34
C ALA A 256 21.77 27.28 -51.07
N ILE A 257 21.00 28.33 -50.78
CA ILE A 257 21.16 29.67 -51.36
C ILE A 257 22.51 30.29 -50.97
N THR A 258 22.92 30.19 -49.70
CA THR A 258 24.23 30.70 -49.26
C THR A 258 25.40 29.97 -49.93
N LYS A 259 25.26 28.66 -50.19
CA LYS A 259 26.23 27.92 -51.02
C LYS A 259 26.23 28.40 -52.47
N GLN A 260 25.06 28.53 -53.10
CA GLN A 260 24.95 29.02 -54.49
C GLN A 260 25.55 30.43 -54.65
N GLN A 261 25.37 31.32 -53.67
CA GLN A 261 26.03 32.64 -53.68
C GLN A 261 27.55 32.51 -53.68
N SER A 262 28.12 31.63 -52.85
CA SER A 262 29.56 31.35 -52.86
C SER A 262 30.05 30.78 -54.19
N ASP A 263 29.26 29.93 -54.85
CA ASP A 263 29.60 29.36 -56.16
C ASP A 263 29.54 30.44 -57.27
N ILE A 264 28.58 31.37 -57.20
CA ILE A 264 28.48 32.55 -58.07
C ILE A 264 29.68 33.49 -57.88
N ASP A 265 30.09 33.76 -56.64
CA ASP A 265 31.27 34.58 -56.33
C ASP A 265 32.57 33.97 -56.88
N ILE A 266 32.64 32.63 -56.99
CA ILE A 266 33.74 31.92 -57.66
C ILE A 266 33.65 32.11 -59.18
N MET A 267 32.46 32.00 -59.78
CA MET A 267 32.26 32.27 -61.22
C MET A 267 32.63 33.70 -61.61
N PHE A 268 32.32 34.70 -60.78
CA PHE A 268 32.75 36.08 -61.04
C PHE A 268 34.27 36.23 -61.05
N LYS A 269 35.00 35.64 -60.09
CA LYS A 269 36.49 35.62 -60.11
C LYS A 269 37.06 34.92 -61.35
N PHE A 270 36.39 33.87 -61.84
CA PHE A 270 36.76 33.22 -63.09
C PHE A 270 36.51 34.11 -64.32
N MET A 271 35.38 34.83 -64.36
CA MET A 271 35.08 35.82 -65.39
C MET A 271 36.09 36.97 -65.43
N ASP A 272 36.46 37.50 -64.26
CA ASP A 272 37.52 38.51 -64.13
C ASP A 272 38.83 37.99 -64.71
N THR A 273 39.19 36.74 -64.42
CA THR A 273 40.40 36.08 -64.96
C THR A 273 40.34 35.94 -66.49
N LEU A 274 39.19 35.54 -67.07
CA LEU A 274 39.01 35.47 -68.52
C LEU A 274 39.14 36.84 -69.19
N SER A 275 38.66 37.91 -68.54
CA SER A 275 38.67 39.27 -69.10
C SER A 275 40.09 39.82 -69.36
N VAL A 276 41.12 39.27 -68.68
CA VAL A 276 42.53 39.66 -68.84
C VAL A 276 43.14 39.13 -70.16
N TYR A 277 42.56 38.10 -70.78
CA TYR A 277 43.07 37.52 -72.04
C TYR A 277 42.76 38.41 -73.25
N LYS A 278 43.62 39.42 -73.45
CA LYS A 278 43.50 40.47 -74.48
C LYS A 278 43.35 39.97 -75.93
N HIS A 279 43.78 38.74 -76.22
CA HIS A 279 43.80 38.12 -77.55
C HIS A 279 42.66 37.12 -77.80
N LEU A 280 41.70 36.96 -76.88
CA LEU A 280 40.62 35.96 -77.05
C LEU A 280 39.76 36.24 -78.30
N LYS A 281 39.55 37.52 -78.64
CA LYS A 281 38.87 37.96 -79.88
C LYS A 281 39.69 37.78 -81.15
N ASP A 282 41.00 37.58 -81.06
CA ASP A 282 41.85 37.41 -82.24
C ASP A 282 41.73 36.00 -82.83
N ILE A 283 41.23 35.03 -82.05
CA ILE A 283 40.98 33.65 -82.47
C ILE A 283 39.94 33.61 -83.62
N ASP A 284 38.82 34.31 -83.46
CA ASP A 284 37.77 34.42 -84.50
C ASP A 284 38.29 35.06 -85.79
N GLY A 285 39.21 36.04 -85.65
CA GLY A 285 39.85 36.73 -86.77
C GLY A 285 40.87 35.86 -87.52
N ILE A 286 41.56 34.95 -86.83
CA ILE A 286 42.47 33.96 -87.43
C ILE A 286 41.66 32.91 -88.20
N TRP A 287 40.55 32.43 -87.63
CA TRP A 287 39.69 31.43 -88.27
C TRP A 287 39.11 31.96 -89.58
N SER A 288 38.49 33.16 -89.55
CA SER A 288 37.90 33.80 -90.73
C SER A 288 38.89 34.04 -91.88
N ARG A 289 40.16 34.34 -91.56
CA ARG A 289 41.21 34.50 -92.58
C ARG A 289 41.63 33.17 -93.19
N THR A 290 41.63 32.10 -92.39
CA THR A 290 42.03 30.76 -92.84
C THR A 290 40.99 30.19 -93.82
N GLU A 291 39.70 30.35 -93.50
CA GLU A 291 38.57 29.99 -94.39
C GLU A 291 38.70 30.67 -95.77
N SER A 292 38.90 31.99 -95.78
CA SER A 292 39.02 32.79 -97.02
C SER A 292 40.27 32.44 -97.86
N HIS A 293 41.33 31.94 -97.23
CA HIS A 293 42.50 31.41 -97.96
C HIS A 293 42.19 30.08 -98.65
N SER A 294 41.29 29.26 -98.09
CA SER A 294 40.84 28.00 -98.71
C SER A 294 40.02 28.26 -99.97
N GLU A 295 39.01 29.14 -99.90
CA GLU A 295 38.16 29.48 -101.06
C GLU A 295 38.97 30.01 -102.26
N ARG A 296 40.01 30.81 -101.98
CA ARG A 296 40.90 31.33 -103.03
C ARG A 296 41.74 30.23 -103.70
N LEU A 297 42.14 29.20 -102.97
CA LEU A 297 42.88 28.06 -103.51
C LEU A 297 42.01 27.22 -104.46
N ASP A 298 40.76 26.93 -104.08
CA ASP A 298 39.80 26.22 -104.93
C ASP A 298 39.49 26.99 -106.23
N SER A 299 39.34 28.32 -106.14
CA SER A 299 39.14 29.17 -107.33
C SER A 299 40.30 29.10 -108.33
N LEU A 300 41.53 28.92 -107.84
CA LEU A 300 42.74 28.80 -108.67
C LEU A 300 42.82 27.42 -109.35
N ALA A 301 42.46 26.36 -108.62
CA ALA A 301 42.39 25.00 -109.15
C ALA A 301 41.38 24.91 -110.30
N GLN A 302 40.18 25.48 -110.11
CA GLN A 302 39.13 25.50 -111.14
C GLN A 302 39.55 26.30 -112.40
N GLN A 303 40.39 27.34 -112.25
CA GLN A 303 40.92 28.09 -113.39
C GLN A 303 42.01 27.31 -114.15
N SER A 304 42.78 26.47 -113.45
CA SER A 304 43.75 25.55 -114.05
C SER A 304 43.08 24.50 -114.93
N ASP A 305 42.02 23.84 -114.45
CA ASP A 305 41.29 22.82 -115.20
C ASP A 305 40.58 23.39 -116.44
N ASN A 306 40.04 24.61 -116.35
CA ASN A 306 39.47 25.32 -117.50
C ASN A 306 40.52 25.67 -118.57
N THR A 307 41.77 25.92 -118.16
CA THR A 307 42.88 26.15 -119.11
C THR A 307 43.27 24.85 -119.81
N LEU A 308 43.28 23.72 -119.08
CA LEU A 308 43.57 22.40 -119.63
C LEU A 308 42.57 21.97 -120.73
N SER A 309 41.27 22.23 -120.52
CA SER A 309 40.24 21.90 -121.53
C SER A 309 40.33 22.75 -122.80
N LEU A 310 40.69 24.04 -122.67
CA LEU A 310 40.96 24.93 -123.80
C LEU A 310 42.15 24.48 -124.64
N VAL A 311 43.25 24.03 -124.00
CA VAL A 311 44.41 23.46 -124.71
C VAL A 311 44.01 22.18 -125.48
N HIS A 312 43.23 21.29 -124.87
CA HIS A 312 42.76 20.07 -125.54
C HIS A 312 41.83 20.37 -126.72
N THR A 313 40.99 21.40 -126.59
CA THR A 313 40.09 21.85 -127.67
C THR A 313 40.87 22.41 -128.87
N ASN A 314 41.88 23.25 -128.62
CA ASN A 314 42.78 23.75 -129.68
C ASN A 314 43.55 22.63 -130.38
N GLN A 315 43.95 21.58 -129.65
CA GLN A 315 44.62 20.41 -130.22
C GLN A 315 43.71 19.64 -131.20
N ASN A 316 42.41 19.52 -130.91
CA ASN A 316 41.43 18.95 -131.85
C ASN A 316 41.23 19.83 -133.09
N HIS A 317 41.10 21.15 -132.95
CA HIS A 317 40.95 22.05 -134.10
C HIS A 317 42.14 21.99 -135.08
N ILE A 318 43.37 21.81 -134.58
CA ILE A 318 44.56 21.60 -135.43
C ILE A 318 44.48 20.25 -136.17
N GLY A 319 43.93 19.20 -135.54
CA GLY A 319 43.69 17.91 -136.19
C GLY A 319 42.65 17.98 -137.31
N GLU A 320 41.57 18.74 -137.13
CA GLU A 320 40.52 18.92 -138.16
C GLU A 320 41.00 19.78 -139.34
N LEU A 321 41.81 20.81 -139.08
CA LEU A 321 42.49 21.59 -140.13
C LEU A 321 43.47 20.75 -140.95
N SER A 322 44.15 19.77 -140.35
CA SER A 322 44.99 18.81 -141.08
C SER A 322 44.16 17.92 -142.01
N LYS A 323 42.91 17.62 -141.66
CA LYS A 323 42.01 16.74 -142.41
C LYS A 323 41.38 17.46 -143.61
N TYR A 324 40.96 18.71 -143.42
CA TYR A 324 40.48 19.59 -144.51
C TYR A 324 41.54 19.84 -145.61
N LYS A 325 42.83 19.73 -145.27
CA LYS A 325 43.94 19.81 -146.24
C LYS A 325 44.00 18.61 -147.18
N GLU A 326 43.64 17.41 -146.71
CA GLU A 326 43.74 16.18 -147.50
C GLU A 326 42.56 15.99 -148.47
N GLU A 327 41.34 16.39 -148.07
CA GLU A 327 40.16 16.28 -148.94
C GLU A 327 40.16 17.28 -150.11
N LEU A 328 40.79 18.47 -149.94
CA LEU A 328 40.85 19.50 -150.98
C LEU A 328 41.83 19.17 -152.14
N CYS A 329 42.63 18.10 -152.02
CA CYS A 329 43.58 17.65 -153.04
C CYS A 329 42.99 16.61 -154.03
N GLY A 330 41.69 16.32 -153.95
CA GLY A 330 41.08 15.13 -154.59
C GLY A 330 40.63 15.24 -156.06
N ILE A 331 40.24 16.42 -156.58
CA ILE A 331 39.67 16.56 -157.94
C ILE A 331 40.27 17.76 -158.69
N LYS A 332 40.39 17.64 -160.02
CA LYS A 332 41.53 18.13 -160.80
C LYS A 332 41.15 18.84 -162.10
N TYR A 333 41.40 20.16 -162.14
CA TYR A 333 42.06 20.89 -163.24
C TYR A 333 42.92 21.97 -162.54
N LEU A 334 44.19 22.20 -162.84
CA LEU A 334 44.98 21.84 -164.01
C LEU A 334 46.21 20.97 -163.66
N LYS A 335 46.68 20.19 -164.65
CA LYS A 335 48.11 19.91 -164.83
C LYS A 335 48.51 20.22 -166.28
N GLU A 336 48.21 21.45 -166.73
CA GLU A 336 48.46 21.97 -168.08
C GLU A 336 48.84 23.48 -168.10
N VAL A 337 49.76 23.94 -167.25
CA VAL A 337 50.47 25.22 -167.51
C VAL A 337 51.97 25.09 -167.30
N ASP A 338 52.46 24.94 -166.05
CA ASP A 338 53.89 25.19 -165.76
C ASP A 338 54.86 24.05 -166.09
N LYS A 339 54.39 23.04 -166.83
CA LYS A 339 55.25 22.11 -167.59
C LYS A 339 54.92 22.02 -169.08
N LEU A 340 54.18 23.00 -169.61
CA LEU A 340 54.10 23.29 -171.04
C LEU A 340 55.00 24.48 -171.44
N TRP A 341 55.10 25.55 -170.63
CA TRP A 341 55.74 26.77 -171.12
C TRP A 341 57.28 26.72 -171.22
N ASN A 342 57.99 26.42 -170.13
CA ASN A 342 59.47 26.35 -170.15
C ASN A 342 60.02 24.96 -170.51
N SER A 343 59.26 24.17 -171.26
CA SER A 343 59.80 23.17 -172.18
C SER A 343 59.65 23.58 -173.65
N ASN A 344 58.94 24.66 -173.98
CA ASN A 344 58.63 25.03 -175.36
C ASN A 344 59.30 26.32 -175.87
N GLU A 345 59.90 27.17 -175.02
CA GLU A 345 60.84 28.20 -175.53
C GLU A 345 62.14 27.55 -176.09
N VAL A 346 62.51 26.37 -175.58
CA VAL A 346 63.56 25.54 -176.20
C VAL A 346 63.07 24.86 -177.49
N HIS A 347 61.78 24.52 -177.62
CA HIS A 347 61.19 24.20 -178.92
C HIS A 347 61.09 25.42 -179.86
N SER A 348 61.06 26.66 -179.38
CA SER A 348 61.08 27.85 -180.24
C SER A 348 62.35 27.91 -181.11
N ASN A 349 63.49 27.47 -180.57
CA ASN A 349 64.77 27.47 -181.29
C ASN A 349 65.19 26.08 -181.82
N GLN A 350 64.78 24.98 -181.18
CA GLN A 350 65.02 23.64 -181.72
C GLN A 350 63.98 23.18 -182.76
N LEU A 351 62.83 23.84 -182.88
CA LEU A 351 61.90 23.61 -184.01
C LEU A 351 62.36 24.36 -185.27
N SER A 352 62.99 25.53 -185.13
CA SER A 352 63.64 26.23 -186.25
C SER A 352 64.86 25.45 -186.80
N GLU A 353 65.60 24.76 -185.92
CA GLU A 353 66.66 23.83 -186.34
C GLU A 353 66.11 22.50 -186.86
N LEU A 354 64.93 22.03 -186.40
CA LEU A 354 64.25 20.84 -186.96
C LEU A 354 63.60 21.10 -188.33
N GLU A 355 63.17 22.33 -188.61
CA GLU A 355 62.72 22.73 -189.96
C GLU A 355 63.91 22.62 -190.94
N LYS A 356 65.10 23.04 -190.50
CA LYS A 356 66.35 22.93 -191.26
C LYS A 356 66.92 21.51 -191.34
N GLN A 357 66.86 20.72 -190.26
CA GLN A 357 67.26 19.31 -190.28
C GLN A 357 66.25 18.42 -191.04
N SER A 358 64.97 18.80 -191.12
CA SER A 358 63.99 18.17 -192.01
C SER A 358 64.38 18.39 -193.47
N GLU A 359 64.80 19.61 -193.83
CA GLU A 359 65.23 19.96 -195.19
C GLU A 359 66.61 19.40 -195.55
N GLU A 360 67.53 19.25 -194.60
CA GLU A 360 68.78 18.47 -194.78
C GLU A 360 68.51 16.96 -194.85
N THR A 361 67.54 16.42 -194.10
CA THR A 361 67.10 15.02 -194.20
C THR A 361 66.45 14.73 -195.55
N ASN A 362 65.69 15.69 -196.10
CA ASN A 362 65.13 15.63 -197.46
C ASN A 362 66.25 15.51 -198.52
N ASN A 363 67.34 16.26 -198.37
CA ASN A 363 68.51 16.18 -199.26
C ASN A 363 69.37 14.92 -199.04
N PHE A 364 69.55 14.47 -197.79
CA PHE A 364 70.36 13.28 -197.47
C PHE A 364 69.66 11.97 -197.88
N ILE A 365 68.31 11.94 -197.87
CA ILE A 365 67.51 10.83 -198.41
C ILE A 365 67.59 10.79 -199.95
N GLN A 366 67.55 11.93 -200.64
CA GLN A 366 67.77 11.96 -202.10
C GLN A 366 69.16 11.43 -202.50
N ASN A 367 70.21 11.80 -201.76
CA ASN A 367 71.58 11.46 -202.13
C ASN A 367 71.91 9.97 -201.87
N ASN A 368 71.38 9.39 -200.78
CA ASN A 368 71.62 7.97 -200.48
C ASN A 368 70.91 7.01 -201.45
N LYS A 369 69.69 7.31 -201.93
CA LYS A 369 69.06 6.39 -202.90
C LYS A 369 69.77 6.37 -204.25
N LYS A 370 70.31 7.51 -204.71
CA LYS A 370 71.11 7.58 -205.95
C LYS A 370 72.36 6.69 -205.90
N LEU A 371 72.89 6.42 -204.71
CA LEU A 371 73.97 5.44 -204.47
C LEU A 371 73.46 4.00 -204.34
N ILE A 372 72.28 3.77 -203.75
CA ILE A 372 71.63 2.44 -203.74
C ILE A 372 71.31 1.99 -205.16
N ASP A 373 70.82 2.89 -206.02
CA ASP A 373 70.52 2.60 -207.43
C ASP A 373 71.79 2.30 -208.27
N MET A 374 72.99 2.70 -207.81
CA MET A 374 74.29 2.29 -208.39
C MET A 374 74.85 0.99 -207.78
N ALA A 375 74.78 0.84 -206.45
CA ALA A 375 75.29 -0.35 -205.76
C ALA A 375 74.48 -1.61 -206.08
N LEU A 376 73.17 -1.49 -206.33
CA LEU A 376 72.34 -2.63 -206.70
C LEU A 376 72.66 -3.16 -208.11
N ALA A 377 73.17 -2.29 -209.01
CA ALA A 377 73.66 -2.71 -210.32
C ALA A 377 74.95 -3.53 -210.20
N ASP A 378 75.95 -3.03 -209.45
CA ASP A 378 77.24 -3.72 -209.23
C ASP A 378 77.09 -5.06 -208.48
N VAL A 379 76.13 -5.16 -207.56
CA VAL A 379 75.89 -6.39 -206.78
C VAL A 379 75.21 -7.49 -207.62
N VAL A 380 74.27 -7.14 -208.51
CA VAL A 380 73.61 -8.15 -209.37
C VAL A 380 74.58 -8.68 -210.44
N GLU A 381 75.38 -7.80 -211.05
CA GLU A 381 76.41 -8.19 -212.03
C GLU A 381 77.48 -9.11 -211.43
N LYS A 382 77.90 -8.87 -210.17
CA LYS A 382 78.83 -9.76 -209.45
C LYS A 382 78.22 -11.09 -209.00
N ASN A 383 76.93 -11.12 -208.66
CA ASN A 383 76.29 -12.34 -208.18
C ASN A 383 76.10 -13.37 -209.32
N ASP A 384 75.85 -12.90 -210.55
CA ASP A 384 75.77 -13.74 -211.75
C ASP A 384 77.11 -14.46 -212.05
N ILE A 385 78.24 -13.81 -211.74
CA ILE A 385 79.59 -14.37 -211.88
C ILE A 385 79.92 -15.37 -210.75
N ALA A 386 79.49 -15.10 -209.52
CA ALA A 386 79.85 -15.91 -208.34
C ALA A 386 79.16 -17.29 -208.31
N VAL A 387 77.90 -17.38 -208.74
CA VAL A 387 77.13 -18.65 -208.76
C VAL A 387 77.71 -19.63 -209.81
N GLN A 388 78.20 -19.11 -210.94
CA GLN A 388 78.93 -19.91 -211.93
C GLN A 388 80.29 -20.44 -211.39
N ALA A 389 80.89 -19.79 -210.38
CA ALA A 389 82.12 -20.23 -209.74
C ALA A 389 81.90 -21.26 -208.62
N LEU A 390 80.86 -21.11 -207.79
CA LEU A 390 80.56 -22.02 -206.67
C LEU A 390 80.18 -23.45 -207.13
N THR A 391 79.75 -23.57 -208.38
CA THR A 391 79.60 -24.84 -209.13
C THR A 391 80.83 -25.77 -209.08
N LYS A 392 82.05 -25.26 -208.79
CA LYS A 392 83.31 -26.05 -208.92
C LYS A 392 83.95 -26.62 -207.63
N LYS A 393 83.67 -26.12 -206.41
CA LYS A 393 84.49 -26.48 -205.21
C LYS A 393 83.96 -27.59 -204.30
N ILE A 394 82.65 -27.76 -204.13
CA ILE A 394 82.09 -28.78 -203.20
C ILE A 394 82.42 -30.22 -203.63
N LYS A 395 82.81 -30.44 -204.89
CA LYS A 395 83.31 -31.74 -205.40
C LYS A 395 84.61 -32.26 -204.77
N TYR A 396 85.30 -31.53 -203.90
CA TYR A 396 86.67 -31.88 -203.45
C TYR A 396 86.92 -32.12 -201.95
N ALA A 397 85.96 -31.88 -201.03
CA ALA A 397 86.18 -32.10 -199.59
C ALA A 397 84.90 -32.59 -198.88
N TYR A 398 84.75 -33.85 -198.43
CA TYR A 398 85.66 -35.01 -198.39
C TYR A 398 86.90 -34.88 -197.47
N LEU A 399 87.36 -36.05 -196.98
CA LEU A 399 88.75 -36.52 -196.97
C LEU A 399 89.62 -36.50 -195.69
N LEU A 400 89.46 -35.61 -194.69
CA LEU A 400 90.59 -35.37 -193.75
C LEU A 400 90.44 -35.72 -192.24
N ALA A 401 89.26 -35.65 -191.62
CA ALA A 401 89.15 -35.76 -190.15
C ALA A 401 87.87 -36.49 -189.70
N GLY A 402 87.89 -37.46 -188.76
CA GLY A 402 89.04 -38.16 -188.16
C GLY A 402 89.68 -37.45 -186.96
N GLY A 403 89.67 -38.06 -185.77
CA GLY A 403 90.21 -37.38 -184.58
C GLY A 403 90.12 -38.15 -183.27
N SER A 404 90.00 -37.38 -182.18
CA SER A 404 90.71 -37.68 -180.94
C SER A 404 89.96 -37.39 -179.64
N LEU A 405 88.67 -37.02 -179.69
CA LEU A 405 87.94 -36.57 -178.48
C LEU A 405 87.82 -37.67 -177.40
N GLY A 406 87.80 -38.93 -177.84
CA GLY A 406 88.45 -40.04 -177.13
C GLY A 406 88.01 -40.34 -175.69
N LEU A 407 88.83 -41.16 -175.01
CA LEU A 407 88.53 -41.70 -173.68
C LEU A 407 89.80 -41.91 -172.84
N ALA A 408 90.69 -40.91 -172.81
CA ALA A 408 91.86 -40.88 -171.92
C ALA A 408 91.55 -40.36 -170.49
N LEU A 409 90.29 -40.01 -170.19
CA LEU A 409 89.93 -39.17 -169.04
C LEU A 409 89.16 -39.85 -167.90
N ILE A 410 88.79 -41.12 -168.02
CA ILE A 410 87.99 -41.82 -166.98
C ILE A 410 88.86 -42.46 -165.88
N GLU A 411 90.17 -42.60 -166.10
CA GLU A 411 91.00 -43.52 -165.30
C GLU A 411 91.34 -43.07 -163.86
N LEU A 412 91.54 -41.77 -163.59
CA LEU A 412 92.41 -41.39 -162.46
C LEU A 412 91.75 -40.97 -161.13
N LEU A 413 90.49 -40.52 -161.10
CA LEU A 413 89.99 -39.78 -159.93
C LEU A 413 89.47 -40.60 -158.74
N ALA A 414 89.28 -41.92 -158.86
CA ALA A 414 88.61 -42.72 -157.82
C ALA A 414 89.52 -43.36 -156.75
N ILE A 415 90.85 -43.26 -156.86
CA ILE A 415 91.79 -44.05 -156.04
C ILE A 415 91.87 -43.65 -154.55
N PHE A 416 91.60 -42.38 -154.20
CA PHE A 416 92.12 -41.81 -152.93
C PHE A 416 91.16 -41.68 -151.73
N LEU A 417 89.97 -42.28 -151.77
CA LEU A 417 88.92 -42.08 -150.75
C LEU A 417 88.87 -43.16 -149.63
N LYS A 418 90.02 -43.62 -149.10
CA LYS A 418 90.08 -44.85 -148.28
C LYS A 418 90.99 -44.78 -147.04
N VAL A 419 90.49 -45.35 -145.91
CA VAL A 419 91.20 -45.81 -144.68
C VAL A 419 91.54 -44.70 -143.66
N ILE A 420 91.09 -44.70 -142.38
CA ILE A 420 90.29 -45.65 -141.55
C ILE A 420 88.98 -44.99 -141.12
#